data_AF-A0A971TEH2-F1
#
_entry.id   AF-A0A971TEH2-F1
#
_cell.length_a   1.000
_cell.length_b   1.000
_cell.length_c   1.000
_cell.angle_alpha   90.00
_cell.angle_beta   90.00
_cell.angle_gamma   90.00
#
_symmetry.space_group_name_H-M   'P 1'
#
loop_
_entity.id
_entity.type
_entity.pdbx_description
1 polymer ?
#
loop_
_entity_poly.entity_id
_entity_poly.type
_entity_poly.pdbx_seq_one_letter_code
_entity_poly.pdbx_strand_id
1 'polypeptide(L)'
;MTSAGSTSGVSAGTSPGAPVTPPSFTVLAVPGVPEVRAGDDLGQLLHDALVRSGISLAPGDVVVVASKILAKADGLRVHTSRDEAIAAETVRVVAERRAGERVTRIVEAAAGPVMAAAGVDESNVGGDGGVLLLPRGSDARAANLLRDLRRRLSWPDDQPLGLIVSDTAGRPWRGGVVDFALGSAGVQVLDDHRGGHDADGRELSVTIIAVADAMAAAADLVKGKSGALPVAIVRGLPYASTDPELPGASTLVRTGPGDWFRSGPVEAVREALGVAAGSALSETIGIRSVSLEDVPTRARRAIDLALHPLRPDVAGTVTGTPAEVTVRIEASDAYLLGQAVARLHVALASEDLVVTDEQRNASVVDVRVTDR
;
A
#
# COMPACT_ATOMS: atom_id res chain seq x y z
N MET A 1 45.79 -60.68 38.71
CA MET A 1 45.56 -61.64 37.60
C MET A 1 44.09 -61.59 37.24
N THR A 2 43.80 -61.47 35.92
CA THR A 2 42.49 -61.60 35.23
C THR A 2 41.36 -60.64 35.64
N SER A 3 40.49 -60.09 34.79
CA SER A 3 40.33 -59.90 33.33
C SER A 3 38.94 -59.29 33.13
N ALA A 4 38.76 -58.35 32.21
CA ALA A 4 37.54 -58.04 31.43
C ALA A 4 37.66 -56.61 30.88
N GLY A 5 37.35 -56.27 29.64
CA GLY A 5 36.87 -57.01 28.48
C GLY A 5 36.86 -56.00 27.33
N SER A 6 37.43 -56.36 26.18
CA SER A 6 37.59 -55.48 25.01
C SER A 6 36.26 -55.30 24.28
N THR A 7 35.87 -54.05 24.07
CA THR A 7 34.77 -53.65 23.18
C THR A 7 35.25 -53.71 21.72
N SER A 8 34.71 -54.64 20.94
CA SER A 8 34.82 -54.63 19.48
C SER A 8 33.82 -53.65 18.89
N GLY A 9 34.33 -52.68 18.14
CA GLY A 9 33.54 -51.65 17.46
C GLY A 9 32.70 -52.23 16.32
N VAL A 10 31.42 -51.88 16.32
CA VAL A 10 30.57 -51.95 15.12
C VAL A 10 30.74 -50.61 14.41
N SER A 11 31.46 -50.65 13.29
CA SER A 11 31.52 -49.57 12.32
C SER A 11 30.12 -49.35 11.74
N ALA A 12 29.48 -48.24 12.13
CA ALA A 12 28.28 -47.75 11.47
C ALA A 12 28.70 -47.19 10.11
N GLY A 13 28.48 -47.98 9.05
CA GLY A 13 28.52 -47.47 7.69
C GLY A 13 27.41 -46.43 7.52
N THR A 14 27.77 -45.15 7.56
CA THR A 14 26.95 -44.08 7.00
C THR A 14 26.84 -44.30 5.50
N SER A 15 25.71 -44.83 5.05
CA SER A 15 25.33 -44.73 3.64
C SER A 15 25.35 -43.26 3.23
N PRO A 16 25.87 -42.90 2.04
CA PRO A 16 25.78 -41.53 1.55
C PRO A 16 24.30 -41.18 1.41
N GLY A 17 23.84 -40.22 2.22
CA GLY A 17 22.45 -39.75 2.20
C GLY A 17 22.06 -39.31 0.80
N ALA A 18 20.83 -39.64 0.39
CA ALA A 18 20.26 -39.14 -0.86
C ALA A 18 20.48 -37.62 -0.98
N PRO A 19 20.77 -37.09 -2.18
CA PRO A 19 21.00 -35.67 -2.35
C PRO A 19 19.79 -34.88 -1.84
N VAL A 20 20.03 -34.01 -0.86
CA VAL A 20 19.01 -33.08 -0.35
C VAL A 20 18.76 -32.06 -1.45
N THR A 21 17.59 -32.14 -2.08
CA THR A 21 17.18 -31.15 -3.08
C THR A 21 16.73 -29.89 -2.34
N PRO A 22 17.33 -28.71 -2.57
CA PRO A 22 16.89 -27.49 -1.91
C PRO A 22 15.45 -27.15 -2.35
N PRO A 23 14.63 -26.57 -1.45
CA PRO A 23 13.32 -26.07 -1.83
C PRO A 23 13.47 -25.02 -2.94
N SER A 24 12.66 -25.12 -3.97
CA SER A 24 12.66 -24.20 -5.11
C SER A 24 11.25 -24.02 -5.64
N PHE A 25 11.01 -22.89 -6.29
CA PHE A 25 9.77 -22.57 -6.99
C PHE A 25 10.12 -21.87 -8.31
N THR A 26 9.19 -21.87 -9.25
CA THR A 26 9.34 -21.18 -10.53
C THR A 26 8.23 -20.17 -10.76
N VAL A 27 8.54 -19.14 -11.54
CA VAL A 27 7.60 -18.12 -11.98
C VAL A 27 7.65 -18.04 -13.49
N LEU A 28 6.51 -18.23 -14.16
CA LEU A 28 6.41 -18.32 -15.61
C LEU A 28 5.45 -17.24 -16.11
N ALA A 29 5.91 -16.31 -16.94
CA ALA A 29 5.00 -15.39 -17.62
C ALA A 29 4.17 -16.14 -18.68
N VAL A 30 2.89 -15.79 -18.81
CA VAL A 30 1.99 -16.37 -19.82
C VAL A 30 1.89 -15.40 -21.01
N PRO A 31 2.56 -15.69 -22.14
CA PRO A 31 2.50 -14.83 -23.31
C PRO A 31 1.19 -15.00 -24.08
N GLY A 32 0.91 -14.06 -24.98
CA GLY A 32 -0.18 -14.19 -25.93
C GLY A 32 -1.56 -13.86 -25.38
N VAL A 33 -1.66 -13.22 -24.21
CA VAL A 33 -2.90 -12.54 -23.79
C VAL A 33 -3.07 -11.30 -24.67
N PRO A 34 -4.18 -11.14 -25.42
CA PRO A 34 -4.39 -9.96 -26.27
C PRO A 34 -4.70 -8.71 -25.43
N GLU A 35 -4.76 -7.56 -26.08
CA GLU A 35 -5.28 -6.35 -25.45
C GLU A 35 -6.75 -6.54 -25.06
N VAL A 36 -7.02 -6.45 -23.76
CA VAL A 36 -8.36 -6.70 -23.16
C VAL A 36 -9.24 -5.46 -23.29
N ARG A 37 -10.49 -5.66 -23.70
CA ARG A 37 -11.52 -4.63 -23.85
C ARG A 37 -12.69 -4.88 -22.91
N ALA A 38 -13.52 -3.85 -22.73
CA ALA A 38 -14.74 -3.96 -21.95
C ALA A 38 -15.66 -5.06 -22.50
N GLY A 39 -16.10 -5.95 -21.62
CA GLY A 39 -16.95 -7.09 -21.96
C GLY A 39 -16.22 -8.34 -22.45
N ASP A 40 -14.89 -8.31 -22.57
CA ASP A 40 -14.12 -9.50 -22.95
C ASP A 40 -14.24 -10.62 -21.90
N ASP A 41 -14.36 -11.85 -22.37
CA ASP A 41 -14.35 -13.05 -21.53
C ASP A 41 -12.91 -13.39 -21.11
N LEU A 42 -12.50 -12.88 -19.95
CA LEU A 42 -11.16 -13.11 -19.42
C LEU A 42 -10.81 -14.59 -19.24
N GLY A 43 -11.75 -15.43 -18.82
CA GLY A 43 -11.44 -16.85 -18.63
C GLY A 43 -11.16 -17.55 -19.96
N GLN A 44 -11.89 -17.20 -21.02
CA GLN A 44 -11.57 -17.65 -22.39
C GLN A 44 -10.21 -17.14 -22.86
N LEU A 45 -9.92 -15.84 -22.66
CA LEU A 45 -8.65 -15.25 -23.07
C LEU A 45 -7.45 -15.90 -22.38
N LEU A 46 -7.55 -16.17 -21.09
CA LEU A 46 -6.50 -16.85 -20.32
C LEU A 46 -6.35 -18.31 -20.71
N HIS A 47 -7.45 -19.03 -20.90
CA HIS A 47 -7.43 -20.39 -21.43
C HIS A 47 -6.68 -20.44 -22.77
N ASP A 48 -7.03 -19.57 -23.71
CA ASP A 48 -6.42 -19.59 -25.04
C ASP A 48 -4.95 -19.17 -25.02
N ALA A 49 -4.57 -18.25 -24.12
CA ALA A 49 -3.18 -17.88 -23.92
C ALA A 49 -2.35 -19.07 -23.41
N LEU A 50 -2.86 -19.82 -22.42
CA LEU A 50 -2.22 -21.04 -21.92
C LEU A 50 -2.03 -22.06 -23.05
N VAL A 51 -3.09 -22.36 -23.82
CA VAL A 51 -3.03 -23.28 -24.96
C VAL A 51 -2.01 -22.83 -26.01
N ARG A 52 -2.06 -21.56 -26.45
CA ARG A 52 -1.12 -21.04 -27.47
C ARG A 52 0.34 -21.07 -26.99
N SER A 53 0.58 -20.81 -25.71
CA SER A 53 1.91 -20.85 -25.11
C SER A 53 2.42 -22.26 -24.83
N GLY A 54 1.58 -23.29 -24.95
CA GLY A 54 1.91 -24.66 -24.57
C GLY A 54 2.15 -24.83 -23.07
N ILE A 55 1.60 -23.94 -22.23
CA ILE A 55 1.75 -23.99 -20.78
C ILE A 55 0.56 -24.73 -20.19
N SER A 56 0.83 -25.91 -19.62
CA SER A 56 -0.15 -26.65 -18.82
C SER A 56 -0.02 -26.30 -17.34
N LEU A 57 -1.15 -26.00 -16.70
CA LEU A 57 -1.22 -25.84 -15.24
C LEU A 57 -1.04 -27.20 -14.56
N ALA A 58 -0.48 -27.16 -13.35
CA ALA A 58 -0.26 -28.32 -12.48
C ALA A 58 -0.94 -28.10 -11.10
N PRO A 59 -1.30 -29.17 -10.39
CA PRO A 59 -1.81 -29.07 -9.02
C PRO A 59 -0.85 -28.25 -8.15
N GLY A 60 -1.40 -27.27 -7.44
CA GLY A 60 -0.62 -26.37 -6.59
C GLY A 60 -0.22 -25.06 -7.25
N ASP A 61 -0.44 -24.90 -8.56
CA ASP A 61 -0.14 -23.65 -9.25
C ASP A 61 -1.00 -22.49 -8.73
N VAL A 62 -0.40 -21.29 -8.72
CA VAL A 62 -1.10 -20.03 -8.46
C VAL A 62 -0.99 -19.15 -9.69
N VAL A 63 -2.14 -18.82 -10.29
CA VAL A 63 -2.21 -17.90 -11.44
C VAL A 63 -2.30 -16.47 -10.92
N VAL A 64 -1.29 -15.66 -11.20
CA VAL A 64 -1.25 -14.24 -10.82
C VAL A 64 -1.65 -13.38 -12.02
N VAL A 65 -2.70 -12.59 -11.86
CA VAL A 65 -3.32 -11.79 -12.92
C VAL A 65 -3.29 -10.31 -12.53
N ALA A 66 -2.79 -9.44 -13.41
CA ALA A 66 -2.77 -8.01 -13.17
C ALA A 66 -4.20 -7.43 -13.10
N SER A 67 -4.47 -6.61 -12.08
CA SER A 67 -5.72 -5.87 -11.84
C SER A 67 -6.23 -5.15 -13.09
N LYS A 68 -5.30 -4.62 -13.90
CA LYS A 68 -5.58 -3.85 -15.11
C LYS A 68 -6.41 -4.60 -16.13
N ILE A 69 -6.15 -5.89 -16.36
CA ILE A 69 -6.94 -6.65 -17.34
C ILE A 69 -8.33 -7.00 -16.81
N LEU A 70 -8.46 -7.20 -15.48
CA LEU A 70 -9.77 -7.31 -14.82
C LEU A 70 -10.57 -6.01 -14.98
N ALA A 71 -9.97 -4.87 -14.63
CA ALA A 71 -10.62 -3.58 -14.73
C ALA A 71 -11.05 -3.24 -16.17
N LYS A 72 -10.22 -3.57 -17.18
CA LYS A 72 -10.58 -3.42 -18.59
C LYS A 72 -11.78 -4.28 -18.98
N ALA A 73 -11.74 -5.58 -18.67
CA ALA A 73 -12.85 -6.50 -18.96
C ALA A 73 -14.16 -6.06 -18.28
N ASP A 74 -14.05 -5.53 -17.06
CA ASP A 74 -15.18 -5.02 -16.26
C ASP A 74 -15.68 -3.65 -16.69
N GLY A 75 -15.05 -3.02 -17.69
CA GLY A 75 -15.46 -1.71 -18.19
C GLY A 75 -15.24 -0.57 -17.18
N LEU A 76 -14.25 -0.69 -16.29
CA LEU A 76 -13.96 0.29 -15.24
C LEU A 76 -13.19 1.52 -15.74
N ARG A 77 -13.29 1.82 -17.03
CA ARG A 77 -12.73 3.03 -17.64
C ARG A 77 -13.73 4.16 -17.46
N VAL A 78 -13.26 5.29 -16.94
CA VAL A 78 -14.06 6.51 -16.79
C VAL A 78 -13.43 7.68 -17.54
N HIS A 79 -14.28 8.53 -18.12
CA HIS A 79 -13.88 9.71 -18.89
C HIS A 79 -14.07 10.98 -18.07
N THR A 80 -13.25 11.11 -17.03
CA THR A 80 -13.17 12.29 -16.15
C THR A 80 -11.69 12.65 -15.96
N SER A 81 -11.40 13.79 -15.32
CA SER A 81 -10.05 14.11 -14.90
C SER A 81 -9.56 13.08 -13.88
N ARG A 82 -8.24 12.84 -13.84
CA ARG A 82 -7.64 11.93 -12.87
C ARG A 82 -7.94 12.35 -11.43
N ASP A 83 -7.94 13.64 -11.15
CA ASP A 83 -8.18 14.15 -9.78
C ASP A 83 -9.64 13.93 -9.35
N GLU A 84 -10.61 14.09 -10.26
CA GLU A 84 -12.02 13.75 -10.01
C GLU A 84 -12.21 12.25 -9.77
N ALA A 85 -11.57 11.39 -10.57
CA ALA A 85 -11.61 9.94 -10.37
C ALA A 85 -11.00 9.53 -9.02
N ILE A 86 -9.84 10.10 -8.66
CA ILE A 86 -9.20 9.85 -7.37
C ILE A 86 -10.13 10.26 -6.24
N ALA A 87 -10.76 11.44 -6.32
CA ALA A 87 -11.69 11.91 -5.31
C ALA A 87 -12.91 10.98 -5.18
N ALA A 88 -13.47 10.50 -6.30
CA ALA A 88 -14.60 9.57 -6.32
C ALA A 88 -14.26 8.18 -5.74
N GLU A 89 -13.02 7.72 -5.90
CA GLU A 89 -12.55 6.43 -5.36
C GLU A 89 -11.86 6.55 -4.00
N THR A 90 -11.85 7.72 -3.38
CA THR A 90 -11.25 7.95 -2.06
C THR A 90 -12.30 7.77 -0.95
N VAL A 91 -12.05 6.85 -0.03
CA VAL A 91 -12.83 6.74 1.23
C VAL A 91 -12.38 7.80 2.22
N ARG A 92 -11.06 7.94 2.38
CA ARG A 92 -10.42 8.98 3.21
C ARG A 92 -8.99 9.25 2.76
N VAL A 93 -8.51 10.45 3.04
CA VAL A 93 -7.11 10.83 2.81
C VAL A 93 -6.27 10.49 4.04
N VAL A 94 -5.18 9.76 3.83
CA VAL A 94 -4.21 9.37 4.87
C VAL A 94 -3.08 10.39 4.95
N ALA A 95 -2.57 10.82 3.80
CA ALA A 95 -1.51 11.82 3.69
C ALA A 95 -1.64 12.60 2.39
N GLU A 96 -1.26 13.87 2.39
CA GLU A 96 -1.23 14.69 1.19
C GLU A 96 0.01 15.58 1.11
N ARG A 97 0.64 15.64 -0.06
CA ARG A 97 1.80 16.49 -0.30
C ARG A 97 1.68 17.20 -1.63
N ARG A 98 2.05 18.47 -1.64
CA ARG A 98 2.12 19.26 -2.87
C ARG A 98 3.44 19.01 -3.58
N ALA A 99 3.39 18.76 -4.88
CA ALA A 99 4.54 18.61 -5.76
C ALA A 99 4.34 19.50 -6.99
N GLY A 100 4.91 20.70 -6.95
CA GLY A 100 4.59 21.75 -7.92
C GLY A 100 3.12 22.14 -7.83
N GLU A 101 2.39 22.05 -8.94
CA GLU A 101 0.95 22.36 -8.98
C GLU A 101 0.05 21.22 -8.52
N ARG A 102 0.58 19.99 -8.44
CA ARG A 102 -0.19 18.77 -8.16
C ARG A 102 -0.18 18.45 -6.67
N VAL A 103 -1.25 17.80 -6.20
CA VAL A 103 -1.32 17.22 -4.86
C VAL A 103 -1.29 15.71 -5.00
N THR A 104 -0.26 15.09 -4.44
CA THR A 104 -0.19 13.64 -4.30
C THR A 104 -0.86 13.24 -3.00
N ARG A 105 -1.83 12.33 -3.09
CA ARG A 105 -2.55 11.80 -1.91
C ARG A 105 -2.29 10.31 -1.75
N ILE A 106 -1.98 9.90 -0.53
CA ILE A 106 -2.16 8.51 -0.07
C ILE A 106 -3.55 8.43 0.52
N VAL A 107 -4.35 7.48 0.06
CA VAL A 107 -5.77 7.36 0.39
C VAL A 107 -6.12 5.92 0.69
N GLU A 108 -7.13 5.72 1.52
CA GLU A 108 -7.87 4.47 1.54
C GLU A 108 -8.77 4.44 0.31
N ALA A 109 -8.50 3.55 -0.63
CA ALA A 109 -9.27 3.41 -1.85
C ALA A 109 -10.59 2.69 -1.58
N ALA A 110 -11.65 3.03 -2.30
CA ALA A 110 -12.93 2.32 -2.24
C ALA A 110 -12.81 0.84 -2.68
N ALA A 111 -11.75 0.49 -3.40
CA ALA A 111 -11.39 -0.88 -3.73
C ALA A 111 -10.70 -1.64 -2.57
N GLY A 112 -10.33 -0.97 -1.48
CA GLY A 112 -9.73 -1.56 -0.28
C GLY A 112 -8.35 -1.01 0.12
N PRO A 113 -7.32 -1.03 -0.75
CA PRO A 113 -5.95 -0.77 -0.33
C PRO A 113 -5.71 0.69 0.07
N VAL A 114 -4.75 0.89 0.99
CA VAL A 114 -4.22 2.22 1.31
C VAL A 114 -3.01 2.50 0.41
N MET A 115 -3.20 3.36 -0.59
CA MET A 115 -2.18 3.58 -1.62
C MET A 115 -2.26 4.98 -2.24
N ALA A 116 -1.30 5.30 -3.10
CA ALA A 116 -1.31 6.56 -3.84
C ALA A 116 -2.47 6.58 -4.84
N ALA A 117 -3.17 7.72 -4.94
CA ALA A 117 -4.14 8.01 -5.99
C ALA A 117 -5.25 6.95 -6.17
N ALA A 118 -5.65 6.25 -5.10
CA ALA A 118 -6.69 5.21 -5.12
C ALA A 118 -6.47 4.07 -6.15
N GLY A 119 -5.24 3.89 -6.66
CA GLY A 119 -4.97 2.95 -7.75
C GLY A 119 -5.47 3.41 -9.13
N VAL A 120 -5.90 4.67 -9.26
CA VAL A 120 -6.33 5.25 -10.55
C VAL A 120 -5.13 5.36 -11.49
N ASP A 121 -5.24 4.70 -12.63
CA ASP A 121 -4.15 4.55 -13.59
C ASP A 121 -4.47 5.21 -14.94
N GLU A 122 -3.52 5.97 -15.47
CA GLU A 122 -3.51 6.58 -16.81
C GLU A 122 -2.63 5.80 -17.79
N SER A 123 -1.80 4.88 -17.30
CA SER A 123 -0.82 4.15 -18.10
C SER A 123 -1.42 2.92 -18.77
N ASN A 124 -0.99 2.62 -19.99
CA ASN A 124 -1.39 1.43 -20.75
C ASN A 124 -2.92 1.29 -20.87
N VAL A 125 -3.60 2.42 -20.95
CA VAL A 125 -5.06 2.50 -21.01
C VAL A 125 -5.62 2.42 -22.45
N GLY A 126 -4.77 2.24 -23.46
CA GLY A 126 -5.20 2.20 -24.87
C GLY A 126 -5.49 3.60 -25.45
N GLY A 127 -5.96 3.64 -26.70
CA GLY A 127 -6.15 4.87 -27.47
C GLY A 127 -7.37 5.72 -27.10
N ASP A 128 -8.28 5.18 -26.29
CA ASP A 128 -9.61 5.77 -26.04
C ASP A 128 -9.62 6.86 -24.93
N GLY A 129 -8.45 7.19 -24.37
CA GLY A 129 -8.31 8.16 -23.29
C GLY A 129 -9.00 7.75 -21.98
N GLY A 130 -9.14 8.68 -21.05
CA GLY A 130 -9.72 8.44 -19.72
C GLY A 130 -8.78 7.71 -18.76
N VAL A 131 -9.28 7.40 -17.56
CA VAL A 131 -8.54 6.74 -16.49
C VAL A 131 -9.19 5.40 -16.13
N LEU A 132 -8.37 4.46 -15.66
CA LEU A 132 -8.83 3.14 -15.25
C LEU A 132 -8.93 3.08 -13.73
N LEU A 133 -10.09 2.65 -13.23
CA LEU A 133 -10.32 2.47 -11.80
C LEU A 133 -9.89 1.08 -11.33
N LEU A 134 -9.56 0.96 -10.05
CA LEU A 134 -9.22 -0.31 -9.42
C LEU A 134 -10.49 -1.15 -9.18
N PRO A 135 -10.49 -2.46 -9.46
CA PRO A 135 -11.69 -3.28 -9.31
C PRO A 135 -12.07 -3.48 -7.83
N ARG A 136 -13.30 -3.10 -7.49
CA ARG A 136 -13.90 -3.39 -6.18
C ARG A 136 -14.24 -4.88 -6.06
N GLY A 137 -14.09 -5.45 -4.86
CA GLY A 137 -14.42 -6.85 -4.61
C GLY A 137 -13.53 -7.83 -5.38
N SER A 138 -12.21 -7.53 -5.45
CA SER A 138 -11.25 -8.31 -6.24
C SER A 138 -11.16 -9.80 -5.82
N ASP A 139 -11.43 -10.14 -4.56
CA ASP A 139 -11.55 -11.54 -4.11
C ASP A 139 -12.69 -12.28 -4.83
N ALA A 140 -13.88 -11.66 -4.89
CA ALA A 140 -15.03 -12.26 -5.57
C ALA A 140 -14.78 -12.40 -7.08
N ARG A 141 -14.11 -11.42 -7.69
CA ARG A 141 -13.70 -11.50 -9.10
C ARG A 141 -12.65 -12.58 -9.33
N ALA A 142 -11.68 -12.73 -8.42
CA ALA A 142 -10.70 -13.80 -8.46
C ALA A 142 -11.37 -15.17 -8.38
N ALA A 143 -12.32 -15.36 -7.47
CA ALA A 143 -13.08 -16.60 -7.32
C ALA A 143 -13.90 -16.95 -8.57
N ASN A 144 -14.53 -15.96 -9.19
CA ASN A 144 -15.28 -16.15 -10.44
C ASN A 144 -14.38 -16.54 -11.61
N LEU A 145 -13.24 -15.88 -11.76
CA LEU A 145 -12.27 -16.19 -12.81
C LEU A 145 -11.63 -17.57 -12.60
N LEU A 146 -11.28 -17.92 -11.35
CA LEU A 146 -10.76 -19.24 -11.00
C LEU A 146 -11.78 -20.34 -11.32
N ARG A 147 -13.05 -20.15 -10.97
CA ARG A 147 -14.13 -21.10 -11.29
C ARG A 147 -14.31 -21.27 -12.80
N ASP A 148 -14.22 -20.19 -13.56
CA ASP A 148 -14.34 -20.24 -15.02
C ASP A 148 -13.15 -20.97 -15.68
N LEU A 149 -11.93 -20.66 -15.23
CA LEU A 149 -10.73 -21.38 -15.67
C LEU A 149 -10.79 -22.87 -15.35
N ARG A 150 -11.21 -23.24 -14.14
CA ARG A 150 -11.41 -24.64 -13.74
C ARG A 150 -12.37 -25.36 -14.70
N ARG A 151 -13.51 -24.76 -15.04
CA ARG A 151 -14.46 -25.34 -16.00
C ARG A 151 -13.84 -25.54 -17.37
N ARG A 152 -13.17 -24.52 -17.92
CA ARG A 152 -12.59 -24.58 -19.27
C ARG A 152 -11.46 -25.61 -19.38
N LEU A 153 -10.67 -25.74 -18.32
CA LEU A 153 -9.56 -26.70 -18.25
C LEU A 153 -10.01 -28.11 -17.82
N SER A 154 -11.31 -28.32 -17.55
CA SER A 154 -11.83 -29.56 -16.94
C SER A 154 -11.03 -29.96 -15.69
N TRP A 155 -10.71 -28.96 -14.86
CA TRP A 155 -9.84 -29.11 -13.70
C TRP A 155 -10.54 -29.92 -12.59
N PRO A 156 -9.89 -30.93 -11.99
CA PRO A 156 -10.48 -31.71 -10.92
C PRO A 156 -10.78 -30.88 -9.67
N ASP A 157 -11.95 -31.10 -9.06
CA ASP A 157 -12.39 -30.34 -7.89
C ASP A 157 -11.49 -30.54 -6.67
N ASP A 158 -10.88 -31.73 -6.54
CA ASP A 158 -9.98 -32.12 -5.46
C ASP A 158 -8.53 -31.64 -5.66
N GLN A 159 -8.21 -31.04 -6.80
CA GLN A 159 -6.87 -30.53 -7.08
C GLN A 159 -6.74 -29.03 -6.78
N PRO A 160 -5.71 -28.62 -6.02
CA PRO A 160 -5.48 -27.23 -5.68
C PRO A 160 -5.07 -26.42 -6.92
N LEU A 161 -5.67 -25.23 -7.04
CA LEU A 161 -5.33 -24.21 -8.03
C LEU A 161 -5.74 -22.87 -7.43
N GLY A 162 -4.77 -21.96 -7.31
CA GLY A 162 -4.97 -20.63 -6.76
C GLY A 162 -5.02 -19.54 -7.83
N LEU A 163 -5.62 -18.42 -7.48
CA LEU A 163 -5.59 -17.20 -8.30
C LEU A 163 -5.34 -15.99 -7.41
N ILE A 164 -4.42 -15.12 -7.83
CA ILE A 164 -4.15 -13.82 -7.21
C ILE A 164 -4.38 -12.73 -8.25
N VAL A 165 -5.13 -11.70 -7.88
CA VAL A 165 -5.19 -10.44 -8.61
C VAL A 165 -4.11 -9.54 -8.03
N SER A 166 -3.13 -9.13 -8.82
CA SER A 166 -2.03 -8.27 -8.38
C SER A 166 -2.20 -6.83 -8.87
N ASP A 167 -1.73 -5.87 -8.07
CA ASP A 167 -1.62 -4.48 -8.50
C ASP A 167 -0.30 -3.87 -8.03
N THR A 168 0.15 -2.80 -8.69
CA THR A 168 1.46 -2.18 -8.41
C THR A 168 1.32 -1.02 -7.42
N ALA A 169 2.09 -1.05 -6.33
CA ALA A 169 2.14 0.06 -5.38
C ALA A 169 3.56 0.35 -4.86
N GLY A 170 3.76 1.59 -4.43
CA GLY A 170 4.87 1.95 -3.54
C GLY A 170 4.56 1.49 -2.10
N ARG A 171 5.54 1.65 -1.20
CA ARG A 171 5.37 1.28 0.22
C ARG A 171 6.22 2.15 1.14
N PRO A 172 5.80 2.37 2.40
CA PRO A 172 6.55 3.18 3.34
C PRO A 172 8.02 2.79 3.46
N TRP A 173 8.88 3.81 3.60
CA TRP A 173 10.32 3.72 3.89
C TRP A 173 11.20 3.07 2.81
N ARG A 174 10.66 2.71 1.64
CA ARG A 174 11.43 2.08 0.56
C ARG A 174 11.18 2.76 -0.78
N GLY A 175 12.25 2.99 -1.53
CA GLY A 175 12.16 3.46 -2.91
C GLY A 175 11.72 2.35 -3.87
N GLY A 176 11.01 2.72 -4.93
CA GLY A 176 10.50 1.81 -5.96
C GLY A 176 9.08 1.31 -5.69
N VAL A 177 8.57 0.52 -6.63
CA VAL A 177 7.25 -0.12 -6.59
C VAL A 177 7.40 -1.64 -6.65
N VAL A 178 6.42 -2.35 -6.12
CA VAL A 178 6.28 -3.81 -6.24
C VAL A 178 4.80 -4.14 -6.42
N ASP A 179 4.50 -5.32 -6.97
CA ASP A 179 3.13 -5.81 -6.93
C ASP A 179 2.79 -6.35 -5.54
N PHE A 180 1.53 -6.17 -5.17
CA PHE A 180 0.87 -6.76 -4.00
C PHE A 180 -0.41 -7.49 -4.42
N ALA A 181 -0.95 -8.34 -3.56
CA ALA A 181 -2.21 -9.03 -3.81
C ALA A 181 -3.40 -8.13 -3.48
N LEU A 182 -4.15 -7.72 -4.51
CA LEU A 182 -5.38 -6.95 -4.39
C LEU A 182 -6.59 -7.84 -4.11
N GLY A 183 -6.58 -9.05 -4.67
CA GLY A 183 -7.61 -10.06 -4.45
C GLY A 183 -7.06 -11.47 -4.62
N SER A 184 -7.73 -12.47 -4.07
CA SER A 184 -7.33 -13.86 -4.24
C SER A 184 -8.49 -14.85 -4.12
N ALA A 185 -8.27 -16.07 -4.61
CA ALA A 185 -9.15 -17.22 -4.41
C ALA A 185 -8.36 -18.54 -4.49
N GLY A 186 -8.74 -19.54 -3.71
CA GLY A 186 -8.10 -20.87 -3.72
C GLY A 186 -6.63 -20.86 -3.30
N VAL A 187 -6.21 -19.85 -2.53
CA VAL A 187 -4.83 -19.66 -2.11
C VAL A 187 -4.76 -19.07 -0.71
N GLN A 188 -3.91 -19.64 0.15
CA GLN A 188 -3.60 -19.11 1.47
C GLN A 188 -2.88 -17.77 1.31
N VAL A 189 -3.32 -16.74 2.04
CA VAL A 189 -2.78 -15.37 1.90
C VAL A 189 -1.76 -15.01 2.97
N LEU A 190 -1.87 -15.62 4.16
CA LEU A 190 -0.96 -15.46 5.30
C LEU A 190 -0.46 -16.84 5.73
N ASP A 191 0.84 -16.98 5.93
CA ASP A 191 1.45 -18.14 6.60
C ASP A 191 1.84 -17.74 8.02
N ASP A 192 1.03 -18.18 8.99
CA ASP A 192 1.15 -17.79 10.40
C ASP A 192 2.00 -18.82 11.15
N HIS A 193 3.22 -18.43 11.48
CA HIS A 193 4.14 -19.27 12.24
C HIS A 193 4.09 -19.04 13.74
N ARG A 194 3.18 -18.18 14.23
CA ARG A 194 3.10 -17.86 15.66
C ARG A 194 2.75 -19.11 16.49
N GLY A 195 3.39 -19.26 17.64
CA GLY A 195 3.29 -20.46 18.48
C GLY A 195 4.10 -21.67 17.97
N GLY A 196 4.69 -21.56 16.77
CA GLY A 196 5.73 -22.47 16.28
C GLY A 196 7.09 -22.20 16.94
N HIS A 197 8.11 -22.98 16.55
CA HIS A 197 9.47 -22.83 17.07
C HIS A 197 10.48 -22.62 15.93
N ASP A 198 11.51 -21.81 16.18
CA ASP A 198 12.66 -21.66 15.27
C ASP A 198 13.60 -22.88 15.33
N ALA A 199 14.67 -22.85 14.54
CA ALA A 199 15.66 -23.93 14.49
C ALA A 199 16.43 -24.14 15.80
N ASP A 200 16.45 -23.13 16.68
CA ASP A 200 17.07 -23.21 18.01
C ASP A 200 16.04 -23.57 19.10
N GLY A 201 14.79 -23.84 18.73
CA GLY A 201 13.70 -24.17 19.65
C GLY A 201 13.11 -22.96 20.39
N ARG A 202 13.26 -21.73 19.87
CA ARG A 202 12.59 -20.53 20.44
C ARG A 202 11.23 -20.34 19.81
N GLU A 203 10.24 -19.95 20.61
CA GLU A 203 8.90 -19.66 20.13
C GLU A 203 8.88 -18.46 19.17
N LEU A 204 8.19 -18.62 18.04
CA LEU A 204 7.91 -17.54 17.11
C LEU A 204 6.67 -16.79 17.61
N SER A 205 6.81 -15.52 18.00
CA SER A 205 5.72 -14.75 18.62
C SER A 205 5.00 -13.78 17.66
N VAL A 206 5.67 -13.37 16.58
CA VAL A 206 5.17 -12.33 15.65
C VAL A 206 5.28 -12.70 14.17
N THR A 207 5.74 -13.91 13.87
CA THR A 207 6.11 -14.29 12.49
C THR A 207 4.87 -14.71 11.70
N ILE A 208 4.41 -13.82 10.83
CA ILE A 208 3.39 -14.09 9.82
C ILE A 208 3.95 -13.64 8.48
N ILE A 209 3.91 -14.50 7.46
CA ILE A 209 4.36 -14.18 6.11
C ILE A 209 3.15 -13.86 5.24
N ALA A 210 3.13 -12.68 4.61
CA ALA A 210 2.16 -12.34 3.57
C ALA A 210 2.51 -13.05 2.26
N VAL A 211 2.23 -14.35 2.19
CA VAL A 211 2.64 -15.22 1.07
C VAL A 211 1.98 -14.82 -0.24
N ALA A 212 0.76 -14.29 -0.21
CA ALA A 212 0.11 -13.75 -1.42
C ALA A 212 0.84 -12.52 -1.99
N ASP A 213 1.26 -11.58 -1.14
CA ASP A 213 2.07 -10.44 -1.56
C ASP A 213 3.46 -10.87 -2.07
N ALA A 214 4.09 -11.86 -1.43
CA ALA A 214 5.37 -12.40 -1.87
C ALA A 214 5.25 -13.05 -3.28
N MET A 215 4.19 -13.80 -3.54
CA MET A 215 3.90 -14.38 -4.85
C MET A 215 3.57 -13.31 -5.89
N ALA A 216 2.78 -12.29 -5.54
CA ALA A 216 2.47 -11.16 -6.41
C ALA A 216 3.75 -10.39 -6.81
N ALA A 217 4.63 -10.10 -5.84
CA ALA A 217 5.90 -9.44 -6.09
C ALA A 217 6.85 -10.30 -6.95
N ALA A 218 6.90 -11.61 -6.75
CA ALA A 218 7.69 -12.51 -7.58
C ALA A 218 7.16 -12.59 -9.02
N ALA A 219 5.83 -12.64 -9.19
CA ALA A 219 5.17 -12.58 -10.49
C ALA A 219 5.48 -11.29 -11.25
N ASP A 220 5.59 -10.16 -10.56
CA ASP A 220 5.92 -8.88 -11.19
C ASP A 220 7.24 -8.90 -11.96
N LEU A 221 8.23 -9.65 -11.47
CA LEU A 221 9.56 -9.73 -12.08
C LEU A 221 9.52 -10.33 -13.49
N VAL A 222 8.61 -11.28 -13.75
CA VAL A 222 8.46 -11.90 -15.08
C VAL A 222 7.40 -11.22 -15.94
N LYS A 223 6.38 -10.60 -15.33
CA LYS A 223 5.38 -9.78 -16.04
C LYS A 223 6.03 -8.53 -16.62
N GLY A 224 6.94 -7.91 -15.86
CA GLY A 224 7.53 -6.61 -16.19
C GLY A 224 6.47 -5.51 -16.33
N LYS A 225 6.89 -4.32 -16.77
CA LYS A 225 5.98 -3.17 -16.92
C LYS A 225 5.62 -2.81 -18.37
N SER A 226 6.37 -3.36 -19.35
CA SER A 226 6.24 -2.98 -20.77
C SER A 226 5.99 -4.17 -21.72
N GLY A 227 6.10 -5.41 -21.22
CA GLY A 227 6.10 -6.60 -22.06
C GLY A 227 4.72 -7.10 -22.50
N ALA A 228 3.63 -6.44 -22.10
CA ALA A 228 2.26 -6.91 -22.29
C ALA A 228 2.03 -8.36 -21.77
N LEU A 229 2.62 -8.68 -20.62
CA LEU A 229 2.49 -9.97 -19.93
C LEU A 229 1.67 -9.77 -18.65
N PRO A 230 0.33 -9.72 -18.72
CA PRO A 230 -0.49 -9.43 -17.55
C PRO A 230 -0.67 -10.64 -16.62
N VAL A 231 -0.19 -11.83 -17.01
CA VAL A 231 -0.39 -13.07 -16.25
C VAL A 231 0.93 -13.82 -16.06
N ALA A 232 1.10 -14.37 -14.86
CA ALA A 232 2.17 -15.30 -14.53
C ALA A 232 1.64 -16.49 -13.72
N ILE A 233 2.39 -17.59 -13.72
CA ILE A 233 2.12 -18.78 -12.92
C ILE A 233 3.26 -18.93 -11.91
N VAL A 234 2.90 -19.04 -10.63
CA VAL A 234 3.81 -19.42 -9.55
C VAL A 234 3.63 -20.90 -9.28
N ARG A 235 4.71 -21.69 -9.36
CA ARG A 235 4.68 -23.15 -9.23
C ARG A 235 5.69 -23.64 -8.20
N GLY A 236 5.29 -24.65 -7.42
CA GLY A 236 6.16 -25.31 -6.44
C GLY A 236 6.04 -24.76 -5.02
N LEU A 237 5.02 -23.93 -4.74
CA LEU A 237 4.68 -23.47 -3.39
C LEU A 237 3.42 -24.19 -2.88
N PRO A 238 3.31 -24.47 -1.57
CA PRO A 238 2.21 -25.26 -1.00
C PRO A 238 0.97 -24.44 -0.63
N TYR A 239 0.80 -23.25 -1.21
CA TYR A 239 -0.22 -22.28 -0.75
C TYR A 239 -1.54 -22.35 -1.52
N ALA A 240 -1.59 -22.99 -2.68
CA ALA A 240 -2.86 -23.25 -3.35
C ALA A 240 -3.62 -24.36 -2.62
N SER A 241 -4.94 -24.21 -2.48
CA SER A 241 -5.78 -25.10 -1.69
C SER A 241 -7.18 -25.22 -2.29
N THR A 242 -7.87 -26.30 -1.94
CA THR A 242 -9.29 -26.55 -2.26
C THR A 242 -10.23 -26.15 -1.13
N ASP A 243 -9.69 -25.66 0.01
CA ASP A 243 -10.48 -25.18 1.13
C ASP A 243 -11.34 -23.96 0.72
N PRO A 244 -12.69 -24.08 0.76
CA PRO A 244 -13.59 -23.00 0.36
C PRO A 244 -13.64 -21.84 1.37
N GLU A 245 -13.16 -22.05 2.60
CA GLU A 245 -13.22 -21.06 3.69
C GLU A 245 -11.97 -20.17 3.76
N LEU A 246 -11.03 -20.31 2.81
CA LEU A 246 -9.83 -19.48 2.80
C LEU A 246 -10.18 -17.99 2.66
N PRO A 247 -9.61 -17.12 3.53
CA PRO A 247 -9.78 -15.69 3.40
C PRO A 247 -9.10 -15.19 2.13
N GLY A 248 -9.74 -14.21 1.48
CA GLY A 248 -9.17 -13.53 0.33
C GLY A 248 -8.14 -12.47 0.71
N ALA A 249 -7.41 -11.95 -0.29
CA ALA A 249 -6.32 -10.99 -0.09
C ALA A 249 -6.82 -9.65 0.46
N SER A 250 -8.11 -9.32 0.37
CA SER A 250 -8.68 -8.14 1.03
C SER A 250 -8.45 -8.14 2.55
N THR A 251 -8.28 -9.32 3.16
CA THR A 251 -7.96 -9.46 4.60
C THR A 251 -6.53 -9.05 4.97
N LEU A 252 -5.65 -8.86 3.99
CA LEU A 252 -4.30 -8.33 4.20
C LEU A 252 -4.32 -6.83 4.54
N VAL A 253 -5.39 -6.12 4.16
CA VAL A 253 -5.53 -4.69 4.40
C VAL A 253 -5.86 -4.43 5.88
N ARG A 254 -5.04 -3.62 6.53
CA ARG A 254 -5.21 -3.24 7.95
C ARG A 254 -5.60 -1.76 8.07
N THR A 255 -6.89 -1.47 8.03
CA THR A 255 -7.47 -0.11 8.23
C THR A 255 -8.36 0.00 9.47
N GLY A 256 -8.55 -1.11 10.21
CA GLY A 256 -9.34 -1.17 11.44
C GLY A 256 -8.60 -0.74 12.72
N PRO A 257 -9.04 -1.17 13.91
CA PRO A 257 -8.41 -0.83 15.20
C PRO A 257 -6.93 -1.22 15.32
N GLY A 258 -6.50 -2.18 14.50
CA GLY A 258 -5.11 -2.58 14.41
C GLY A 258 -4.23 -1.61 13.62
N ASP A 259 -4.76 -0.62 12.89
CA ASP A 259 -3.98 0.32 12.08
C ASP A 259 -3.32 1.41 12.94
N TRP A 260 -2.01 1.26 13.14
CA TRP A 260 -1.20 2.24 13.88
C TRP A 260 -0.71 3.41 13.01
N PHE A 261 -0.96 3.38 11.70
CA PHE A 261 -0.52 4.38 10.73
C PHE A 261 -1.70 5.06 10.03
N ARG A 262 -2.83 5.15 10.74
CA ARG A 262 -4.11 5.64 10.21
C ARG A 262 -3.99 7.01 9.52
N SER A 263 -3.14 7.90 10.02
CA SER A 263 -2.88 9.21 9.41
C SER A 263 -1.37 9.44 9.31
N GLY A 264 -0.95 10.20 8.29
CA GLY A 264 0.40 10.75 8.24
C GLY A 264 0.69 11.61 9.48
N PRO A 265 1.95 11.73 9.93
CA PRO A 265 2.27 12.47 11.16
C PRO A 265 1.88 13.95 11.07
N VAL A 266 2.02 14.57 9.90
CA VAL A 266 1.59 15.96 9.65
C VAL A 266 0.07 16.06 9.66
N GLU A 267 -0.60 15.12 8.99
CA GLU A 267 -2.06 15.06 8.91
C GLU A 267 -2.71 14.84 10.26
N ALA A 268 -2.15 13.99 11.12
CA ALA A 268 -2.63 13.78 12.48
C ALA A 268 -2.62 15.08 13.30
N VAL A 269 -1.56 15.89 13.16
CA VAL A 269 -1.46 17.20 13.82
C VAL A 269 -2.48 18.19 13.25
N ARG A 270 -2.60 18.26 11.92
CA ARG A 270 -3.56 19.15 11.24
C ARG A 270 -5.01 18.81 11.63
N GLU A 271 -5.34 17.52 11.68
CA GLU A 271 -6.65 17.03 12.09
C GLU A 271 -6.94 17.39 13.56
N ALA A 272 -5.97 17.22 14.46
CA ALA A 272 -6.10 17.65 15.86
C ALA A 272 -6.29 19.17 16.01
N LEU A 273 -5.79 19.96 15.05
CA LEU A 273 -6.02 21.40 14.97
C LEU A 273 -7.32 21.78 14.24
N GLY A 274 -8.10 20.81 13.76
CA GLY A 274 -9.42 21.02 13.15
C GLY A 274 -9.42 21.05 11.62
N VAL A 275 -8.34 20.60 10.96
CA VAL A 275 -8.20 20.64 9.49
C VAL A 275 -7.94 19.23 8.98
N ALA A 276 -8.98 18.58 8.46
CA ALA A 276 -8.88 17.24 7.89
C ALA A 276 -8.18 17.25 6.53
N ALA A 277 -7.35 16.24 6.26
CA ALA A 277 -6.70 16.06 4.97
C ALA A 277 -7.72 15.86 3.84
N GLY A 278 -7.44 16.38 2.65
CA GLY A 278 -8.35 16.33 1.50
C GLY A 278 -9.55 17.27 1.56
N SER A 279 -9.72 18.05 2.63
CA SER A 279 -10.77 19.07 2.72
C SER A 279 -10.42 20.33 1.93
N ALA A 280 -11.43 21.08 1.49
CA ALA A 280 -11.25 22.41 0.89
C ALA A 280 -10.52 23.38 1.84
N LEU A 281 -10.70 23.20 3.15
CA LEU A 281 -9.98 23.97 4.16
C LEU A 281 -8.48 23.63 4.18
N SER A 282 -8.11 22.35 4.01
CA SER A 282 -6.70 21.96 3.91
C SER A 282 -6.02 22.62 2.71
N GLU A 283 -6.71 22.69 1.56
CA GLU A 283 -6.22 23.39 0.38
C GLU A 283 -6.10 24.91 0.61
N THR A 284 -7.09 25.51 1.27
CA THR A 284 -7.10 26.95 1.59
C THR A 284 -5.97 27.35 2.54
N ILE A 285 -5.73 26.56 3.58
CA ILE A 285 -4.61 26.78 4.52
C ILE A 285 -3.26 26.47 3.85
N GLY A 286 -3.27 25.60 2.85
CA GLY A 286 -2.10 25.14 2.14
C GLY A 286 -1.69 23.74 2.59
N ILE A 287 -1.27 22.94 1.60
CA ILE A 287 -0.75 21.59 1.78
C ILE A 287 0.77 21.65 1.73
N ARG A 288 1.41 20.95 2.68
CA ARG A 288 2.87 20.88 2.79
C ARG A 288 3.50 20.35 1.50
N SER A 289 4.58 20.99 1.04
CA SER A 289 5.31 20.59 -0.16
C SER A 289 6.22 19.39 0.07
N VAL A 290 6.47 18.60 -0.96
CA VAL A 290 7.61 17.65 -1.01
C VAL A 290 8.94 18.34 -1.27
N SER A 291 8.91 19.54 -1.85
CA SER A 291 10.08 20.36 -2.13
C SER A 291 10.42 21.24 -0.93
N LEU A 292 11.68 21.69 -0.84
CA LEU A 292 12.10 22.65 0.18
C LEU A 292 11.30 23.94 0.05
N GLU A 293 10.73 24.39 1.16
CA GLU A 293 10.04 25.67 1.31
C GLU A 293 10.81 26.54 2.31
N ASP A 294 10.83 27.85 2.08
CA ASP A 294 11.45 28.77 3.03
C ASP A 294 10.69 28.82 4.37
N VAL A 295 11.36 29.29 5.44
CA VAL A 295 10.76 29.39 6.77
C VAL A 295 9.52 30.30 6.78
N PRO A 296 9.50 31.48 6.11
CA PRO A 296 8.30 32.31 6.05
C PRO A 296 7.06 31.63 5.47
N THR A 297 7.19 30.86 4.39
CA THR A 297 6.06 30.17 3.75
C THR A 297 5.47 29.13 4.69
N ARG A 298 6.33 28.31 5.30
CA ARG A 298 5.94 27.32 6.31
C ARG A 298 5.30 27.95 7.54
N ALA A 299 5.88 29.04 8.05
CA ALA A 299 5.35 29.75 9.22
C ALA A 299 3.98 30.38 8.96
N ARG A 300 3.73 30.95 7.76
CA ARG A 300 2.41 31.47 7.39
C ARG A 300 1.35 30.37 7.39
N ARG A 301 1.67 29.23 6.78
CA ARG A 301 0.79 28.05 6.79
C ARG A 301 0.51 27.54 8.20
N ALA A 302 1.52 27.51 9.08
CA ALA A 302 1.34 27.15 10.48
C ALA A 302 0.43 28.13 11.24
N ILE A 303 0.55 29.44 10.99
CA ILE A 303 -0.34 30.46 11.57
C ILE A 303 -1.77 30.30 11.05
N ASP A 304 -1.95 30.13 9.73
CA ASP A 304 -3.28 29.94 9.15
C ASP A 304 -3.95 28.68 9.74
N LEU A 305 -3.20 27.58 9.91
CA LEU A 305 -3.66 26.38 10.58
C LEU A 305 -4.03 26.61 12.05
N ALA A 306 -3.14 27.25 12.81
CA ALA A 306 -3.34 27.47 14.23
C ALA A 306 -4.52 28.40 14.51
N LEU A 307 -4.63 29.50 13.77
CA LEU A 307 -5.56 30.58 14.04
C LEU A 307 -6.90 30.46 13.31
N HIS A 308 -7.04 29.55 12.33
CA HIS A 308 -8.29 29.42 11.56
C HIS A 308 -9.57 29.43 12.42
N PRO A 309 -9.71 28.61 13.49
CA PRO A 309 -10.93 28.62 14.30
C PRO A 309 -11.04 29.80 15.28
N LEU A 310 -9.99 30.62 15.41
CA LEU A 310 -9.93 31.76 16.33
C LEU A 310 -10.08 33.11 15.62
N ARG A 311 -10.14 33.12 14.29
CA ARG A 311 -10.39 34.33 13.51
C ARG A 311 -11.87 34.71 13.59
N PRO A 312 -12.20 36.01 13.68
CA PRO A 312 -11.31 37.16 13.55
C PRO A 312 -10.68 37.67 14.86
N ASP A 313 -11.00 37.05 16.01
CA ASP A 313 -10.63 37.57 17.34
C ASP A 313 -9.13 37.47 17.67
N VAL A 314 -8.40 36.66 16.90
CA VAL A 314 -6.94 36.54 16.99
C VAL A 314 -6.29 36.85 15.63
N ALA A 315 -5.31 37.75 15.66
CA ALA A 315 -4.49 38.11 14.51
C ALA A 315 -3.09 37.51 14.62
N GLY A 316 -2.49 37.17 13.47
CA GLY A 316 -1.15 36.62 13.39
C GLY A 316 -0.40 37.19 12.20
N THR A 317 0.87 37.57 12.38
CA THR A 317 1.73 38.07 11.31
C THR A 317 3.10 37.38 11.31
N VAL A 318 3.72 37.28 10.13
CA VAL A 318 5.08 36.73 9.94
C VAL A 318 5.96 37.82 9.35
N THR A 319 7.05 38.13 10.03
CA THR A 319 8.09 39.03 9.52
C THR A 319 9.46 38.41 9.71
N GLY A 320 10.36 38.55 8.74
CA GLY A 320 11.72 38.05 8.86
C GLY A 320 12.36 37.71 7.52
N THR A 321 13.33 36.81 7.58
CA THR A 321 14.16 36.36 6.45
C THR A 321 13.76 34.93 6.04
N PRO A 322 14.29 34.41 4.91
CA PRO A 322 14.06 33.01 4.52
C PRO A 322 14.51 31.96 5.53
N ALA A 323 15.44 32.29 6.43
CA ALA A 323 16.02 31.36 7.41
C ALA A 323 15.45 31.50 8.83
N GLU A 324 14.91 32.67 9.18
CA GLU A 324 14.39 32.97 10.51
C GLU A 324 13.26 33.99 10.41
N VAL A 325 12.18 33.75 11.16
CA VAL A 325 11.05 34.66 11.25
C VAL A 325 10.64 34.93 12.70
N THR A 326 10.00 36.07 12.91
CA THR A 326 9.21 36.34 14.12
C THR A 326 7.74 36.21 13.75
N VAL A 327 7.03 35.36 14.50
CA VAL A 327 5.59 35.19 14.45
C VAL A 327 4.98 35.99 15.59
N ARG A 328 4.19 37.01 15.25
CA ARG A 328 3.50 37.86 16.21
C ARG A 328 2.04 37.48 16.28
N ILE A 329 1.54 37.16 17.47
CA ILE A 329 0.14 36.82 17.75
C ILE A 329 -0.47 37.89 18.64
N GLU A 330 -1.64 38.41 18.24
CA GLU A 330 -2.39 39.42 18.98
C GLU A 330 -3.82 38.94 19.22
N ALA A 331 -4.34 39.12 20.44
CA ALA A 331 -5.70 38.73 20.81
C ALA A 331 -6.35 39.77 21.75
N SER A 332 -7.68 39.75 21.80
CA SER A 332 -8.48 40.65 22.66
C SER A 332 -8.33 40.38 24.15
N ASP A 333 -7.99 39.15 24.53
CA ASP A 333 -7.75 38.75 25.92
C ASP A 333 -6.66 37.67 26.05
N ALA A 334 -6.18 37.50 27.29
CA ALA A 334 -5.08 36.59 27.62
C ALA A 334 -5.45 35.11 27.45
N TYR A 335 -6.73 34.73 27.54
CA TYR A 335 -7.18 33.36 27.36
C TYR A 335 -7.08 32.95 25.89
N LEU A 336 -7.62 33.78 24.99
CA LEU A 336 -7.52 33.58 23.54
C LEU A 336 -6.05 33.62 23.08
N LEU A 337 -5.25 34.54 23.64
CA LEU A 337 -3.81 34.60 23.37
C LEU A 337 -3.11 33.29 23.74
N GLY A 338 -3.37 32.76 24.93
CA GLY A 338 -2.80 31.49 25.39
C GLY A 338 -3.21 30.30 24.51
N GLN A 339 -4.48 30.24 24.12
CA GLN A 339 -4.99 29.21 23.22
C GLN A 339 -4.32 29.28 21.83
N ALA A 340 -4.18 30.48 21.28
CA ALA A 340 -3.56 30.71 19.99
C ALA A 340 -2.07 30.31 19.97
N VAL A 341 -1.31 30.68 20.99
CA VAL A 341 0.12 30.34 21.11
C VAL A 341 0.32 28.83 21.27
N ALA A 342 -0.51 28.17 22.10
CA ALA A 342 -0.45 26.72 22.25
C ALA A 342 -0.72 25.98 20.93
N ARG A 343 -1.72 26.44 20.16
CA ARG A 343 -2.04 25.90 18.83
C ARG A 343 -0.93 26.19 17.81
N LEU A 344 -0.30 27.37 17.88
CA LEU A 344 0.81 27.75 17.01
C LEU A 344 2.02 26.82 17.21
N HIS A 345 2.41 26.52 18.44
CA HIS A 345 3.55 25.63 18.70
C HIS A 345 3.35 24.24 18.07
N VAL A 346 2.14 23.71 18.17
CA VAL A 346 1.76 22.43 17.54
C VAL A 346 1.77 22.54 16.02
N ALA A 347 1.23 23.63 15.46
CA ALA A 347 1.22 23.85 14.01
C ALA A 347 2.63 24.00 13.42
N LEU A 348 3.51 24.74 14.09
CA LEU A 348 4.92 24.91 13.70
C LEU A 348 5.66 23.57 13.64
N ALA A 349 5.42 22.69 14.62
CA ALA A 349 6.02 21.37 14.64
C ALA A 349 5.59 20.51 13.43
N SER A 350 4.37 20.67 12.92
CA SER A 350 3.91 19.98 11.70
C SER A 350 4.62 20.44 10.42
N GLU A 351 5.24 21.62 10.48
CA GLU A 351 6.00 22.25 9.40
C GLU A 351 7.51 22.10 9.57
N ASP A 352 7.96 21.26 10.52
CA ASP A 352 9.36 21.11 10.92
C ASP A 352 10.03 22.45 11.27
N LEU A 353 9.29 23.32 11.95
CA LEU A 353 9.81 24.57 12.48
C LEU A 353 9.93 24.49 14.01
N VAL A 354 10.94 25.16 14.57
CA VAL A 354 11.21 25.19 16.01
C VAL A 354 11.16 26.62 16.55
N VAL A 355 10.66 26.75 17.78
CA VAL A 355 10.65 28.01 18.52
C VAL A 355 11.99 28.18 19.24
N THR A 356 12.67 29.30 19.03
CA THR A 356 13.99 29.58 19.61
C THR A 356 13.96 30.65 20.71
N ASP A 357 12.98 31.55 20.66
CA ASP A 357 12.77 32.60 21.66
C ASP A 357 11.27 32.97 21.72
N GLU A 358 10.82 33.45 22.86
CA GLU A 358 9.43 33.86 23.06
C GLU A 358 9.32 35.05 24.02
N GLN A 359 8.70 36.13 23.55
CA GLN A 359 8.47 37.35 24.32
C GLN A 359 6.97 37.59 24.48
N ARG A 360 6.52 37.81 25.71
CA ARG A 360 5.08 37.86 26.05
C ARG A 360 4.70 39.15 26.78
N ASN A 361 3.56 39.72 26.42
CA ASN A 361 2.83 40.70 27.24
C ASN A 361 1.33 40.33 27.30
N ALA A 362 0.49 41.21 27.85
CA ALA A 362 -0.91 40.90 28.16
C ALA A 362 -1.79 40.59 26.94
N SER A 363 -1.45 41.12 25.75
CA SER A 363 -2.26 40.98 24.53
C SER A 363 -1.46 40.53 23.30
N VAL A 364 -0.14 40.38 23.44
CA VAL A 364 0.77 40.04 22.33
C VAL A 364 1.80 39.01 22.76
N VAL A 365 2.07 38.05 21.88
CA VAL A 365 3.23 37.15 21.96
C VAL A 365 4.01 37.19 20.65
N ASP A 366 5.31 37.43 20.75
CA ASP A 366 6.26 37.34 19.65
C ASP A 366 7.09 36.05 19.81
N VAL A 367 7.02 35.16 18.82
CA VAL A 367 7.69 33.86 18.78
C VAL A 367 8.76 33.88 17.69
N ARG A 368 10.03 33.68 18.04
CA ARG A 368 11.09 33.51 17.04
C ARG A 368 11.16 32.07 16.59
N VAL A 369 11.21 31.88 15.27
CA VAL A 369 11.05 30.58 14.61
C VAL A 369 12.13 30.37 13.56
N THR A 370 12.75 29.18 13.59
CA THR A 370 13.74 28.73 12.60
C THR A 370 13.37 27.34 12.07
N ASP A 371 14.10 26.89 11.05
CA ASP A 371 14.11 25.48 10.65
C ASP A 371 14.60 24.58 11.79
N ARG A 372 14.18 23.32 11.79
CA ARG A 372 14.52 22.33 12.81
C ARG A 372 15.94 21.78 12.71
#